data_AF-A0A2T2Z215-F1
#
_entry.id   AF-A0A2T2Z215-F1
#
_cell.length_a   1.000
_cell.length_b   1.000
_cell.length_c   1.000
_cell.angle_alpha   90.00
_cell.angle_beta   90.00
_cell.angle_gamma   90.00
#
_symmetry.space_group_name_H-M   'P 1'
#
loop_
_entity.id
_entity.type
_entity.pdbx_description
1 polymer ?
#
loop_
_entity_poly.entity_id
_entity_poly.type
_entity_poly.pdbx_seq_one_letter_code
_entity_poly.pdbx_strand_id
1 'polypeptide(L)'
;MPTDEEFVDLEQLLEIEDGPRLIATHYTTADEAIEMVRAAQLLGLGVRLQNRLRADEPDEDGEEIAVEEWVLDLYESPPESADEE
;
A
#
# COMPACT_ATOMS: atom_id res chain seq x y z
N MET A 1 48.19 6.01 0.29
CA MET A 1 46.95 6.05 1.08
C MET A 1 45.91 5.33 0.25
N PRO A 2 45.26 4.28 0.79
CA PRO A 2 44.45 3.34 0.03
C PRO A 2 43.10 3.99 -0.35
N THR A 3 42.69 3.86 -1.60
CA THR A 3 41.30 4.13 -2.02
C THR A 3 40.46 2.87 -1.82
N ASP A 4 40.40 2.41 -0.58
CA ASP A 4 39.57 1.29 -0.13
C ASP A 4 38.51 1.85 0.82
N GLU A 5 37.60 2.68 0.32
CA GLU A 5 36.44 3.12 1.09
C GLU A 5 35.18 2.97 0.22
N GLU A 6 34.45 1.89 0.56
CA GLU A 6 33.03 1.66 0.35
C GLU A 6 32.55 1.47 -1.10
N PHE A 7 32.89 0.31 -1.67
CA PHE A 7 31.87 -0.42 -2.43
C PHE A 7 30.77 -0.76 -1.44
N VAL A 8 29.80 0.14 -1.29
CA VAL A 8 28.53 -0.17 -0.66
C VAL A 8 27.99 -1.37 -1.41
N ASP A 9 27.89 -2.49 -0.72
CA ASP A 9 27.33 -3.71 -1.28
C ASP A 9 25.90 -3.41 -1.69
N LEU A 10 25.70 -3.19 -3.00
CA LEU A 10 24.42 -2.79 -3.56
C LEU A 10 23.35 -3.85 -3.27
N GLU A 11 23.76 -5.10 -3.04
CA GLU A 11 22.90 -6.21 -2.63
C GLU A 11 22.38 -6.03 -1.19
N GLN A 12 23.17 -5.44 -0.29
CA GLN A 12 22.74 -5.09 1.07
C GLN A 12 21.82 -3.86 1.11
N LEU A 13 21.99 -2.91 0.17
CA LEU A 13 21.11 -1.73 0.08
C LEU A 13 19.78 -2.04 -0.64
N LEU A 14 19.81 -3.05 -1.50
CA LEU A 14 18.65 -3.66 -2.16
C LEU A 14 18.27 -4.95 -1.44
N GLU A 15 18.13 -4.94 -0.10
CA GLU A 15 17.28 -5.92 0.57
C GLU A 15 15.90 -5.80 -0.07
N ILE A 16 15.70 -6.54 -1.17
CA ILE A 16 14.43 -6.69 -1.86
C ILE A 16 13.54 -7.30 -0.78
N GLU A 17 12.56 -6.53 -0.33
CA GLU A 17 11.54 -7.04 0.58
C GLU A 17 11.04 -8.35 0.00
N ASP A 18 11.23 -9.45 0.75
CA ASP A 18 10.77 -10.78 0.37
C ASP A 18 9.23 -10.72 0.28
N GLY A 19 8.73 -10.54 -0.94
CA GLY A 19 7.32 -10.29 -1.18
C GLY A 19 7.03 -9.61 -2.53
N PRO A 20 5.76 -9.56 -2.91
CA PRO A 20 5.36 -8.94 -4.16
C PRO A 20 5.62 -7.44 -4.12
N ARG A 21 6.11 -6.88 -5.23
CA ARG A 21 6.37 -5.44 -5.35
C ARG A 21 5.09 -4.61 -5.31
N LEU A 22 5.10 -3.54 -4.51
CA LEU A 22 4.06 -2.50 -4.53
C LEU A 22 4.09 -1.73 -5.86
N ILE A 23 2.95 -1.67 -6.53
CA ILE A 23 2.72 -0.92 -7.77
C ILE A 23 2.23 0.49 -7.46
N ALA A 24 1.19 0.60 -6.62
CA ALA A 24 0.51 1.87 -6.34
C ALA A 24 -0.26 1.83 -5.02
N THR A 25 -0.44 3.00 -4.41
CA THR A 25 -1.33 3.24 -3.26
C THR A 25 -2.45 4.17 -3.69
N HIS A 26 -3.69 3.78 -3.47
CA HIS A 26 -4.89 4.57 -3.75
C HIS A 26 -5.61 4.96 -2.46
N TYR A 27 -6.04 6.21 -2.39
CA TYR A 27 -6.96 6.72 -1.37
C TYR A 27 -8.32 6.89 -2.01
N THR A 28 -9.34 6.27 -1.43
CA THR A 28 -10.58 6.04 -2.17
C THR A 28 -11.77 5.89 -1.22
N THR A 29 -12.97 6.01 -1.78
CA THR A 29 -14.21 5.69 -1.09
C THR A 29 -14.44 4.18 -1.02
N ALA A 30 -15.37 3.73 -0.18
CA ALA A 30 -15.70 2.32 -0.04
C ALA A 30 -16.18 1.68 -1.37
N ASP A 31 -17.00 2.41 -2.14
CA ASP A 31 -17.56 1.89 -3.40
C ASP A 31 -16.46 1.72 -4.47
N GLU A 32 -15.59 2.71 -4.62
CA GLU A 32 -14.45 2.65 -5.52
C GLU A 32 -13.44 1.56 -5.11
N ALA A 33 -13.21 1.37 -3.80
CA ALA A 33 -12.37 0.29 -3.28
C ALA A 33 -12.88 -1.09 -3.73
N ILE A 34 -14.20 -1.31 -3.69
CA ILE A 34 -14.82 -2.56 -4.13
C ILE A 34 -14.55 -2.82 -5.62
N GLU A 35 -14.69 -1.79 -6.45
CA GLU A 35 -14.42 -1.90 -7.89
C GLU A 35 -12.94 -2.20 -8.18
N MET A 36 -12.03 -1.51 -7.48
CA MET A 36 -10.59 -1.74 -7.62
C MET A 36 -10.17 -3.13 -7.16
N VAL A 37 -10.71 -3.65 -6.06
CA VAL A 37 -10.45 -5.03 -5.60
C VAL A 37 -10.92 -6.03 -6.64
N ARG A 38 -12.11 -5.85 -7.22
CA ARG A 38 -12.63 -6.74 -8.28
C ARG A 38 -11.74 -6.70 -9.53
N ALA A 39 -11.29 -5.51 -9.94
CA ALA A 39 -10.39 -5.37 -11.07
C ALA A 39 -9.02 -6.04 -10.81
N ALA A 40 -8.44 -5.81 -9.63
CA ALA A 40 -7.19 -6.44 -9.22
C ALA A 40 -7.29 -7.97 -9.24
N GLN A 41 -8.40 -8.53 -8.73
CA GLN A 41 -8.66 -9.97 -8.77
C GLN A 41 -8.71 -10.53 -10.20
N LEU A 42 -9.36 -9.84 -11.14
CA LEU A 42 -9.41 -10.26 -12.54
C LEU A 42 -8.04 -10.21 -13.23
N LEU A 43 -7.16 -9.33 -12.77
CA LEU A 43 -5.81 -9.14 -13.31
C LEU A 43 -4.75 -10.01 -12.60
N GLY A 44 -5.12 -10.73 -11.54
CA GLY A 44 -4.18 -11.55 -10.75
C GLY A 44 -3.21 -10.73 -9.91
N LEU A 45 -3.59 -9.51 -9.52
CA LEU A 45 -2.78 -8.61 -8.70
C LEU A 45 -3.06 -8.84 -7.21
N GLY A 46 -2.08 -8.51 -6.36
CA GLY A 46 -2.26 -8.51 -4.92
C GLY A 46 -2.87 -7.21 -4.41
N VAL A 47 -3.62 -7.28 -3.32
CA VAL A 47 -4.21 -6.10 -2.69
C VAL A 47 -4.04 -6.17 -1.18
N ARG A 48 -3.60 -5.06 -0.57
CA ARG A 48 -3.75 -4.81 0.87
C ARG A 48 -4.71 -3.66 1.07
N LEU A 49 -5.76 -3.89 1.85
CA LEU A 49 -6.80 -2.90 2.11
C LEU A 49 -6.74 -2.47 3.57
N GLN A 50 -6.74 -1.16 3.81
CA GLN A 50 -6.78 -0.57 5.14
C GLN A 50 -7.85 0.51 5.18
N ASN A 51 -8.49 0.65 6.35
CA ASN A 51 -9.45 1.70 6.60
C ASN A 51 -8.86 2.74 7.56
N ARG A 52 -9.14 4.02 7.32
CA ARG A 52 -8.81 5.09 8.27
C ARG A 52 -9.92 6.13 8.31
N LEU A 53 -10.01 6.83 9.43
CA LEU A 53 -10.82 8.04 9.53
C LEU A 53 -9.95 9.25 9.20
N ARG A 54 -10.47 10.17 8.39
CA ARG A 54 -9.85 11.43 8.03
C ARG A 54 -10.78 12.58 8.39
N ALA A 55 -10.22 13.67 8.90
CA ALA A 55 -10.98 14.91 9.04
C ALA A 55 -11.41 15.41 7.65
N ASP A 56 -12.66 15.83 7.55
CA ASP A 56 -13.24 16.50 6.39
C ASP A 56 -13.40 17.99 6.66
N GLU A 57 -13.91 18.73 5.67
CA GLU A 57 -14.32 20.11 5.88
C GLU A 57 -15.40 20.17 6.97
N PRO A 58 -15.29 21.15 7.90
CA PRO A 58 -16.31 21.32 8.92
C PRO A 58 -17.65 21.67 8.28
N ASP A 59 -18.74 21.28 8.94
CA ASP A 59 -20.08 21.58 8.44
C ASP A 59 -20.46 23.06 8.55
N GLU A 60 -21.69 23.38 8.18
CA GLU A 60 -22.23 24.75 8.22
C GLU A 60 -22.25 25.35 9.64
N ASP A 61 -22.24 24.52 10.68
CA ASP A 61 -22.21 24.91 12.09
C ASP A 61 -20.77 24.95 12.65
N GLY A 62 -19.77 24.59 11.84
CA GLY A 62 -18.36 24.57 12.21
C GLY A 62 -17.94 23.32 13.01
N GLU A 63 -18.75 22.26 13.00
CA GLU A 63 -18.44 21.00 13.67
C GLU A 63 -17.44 20.18 12.84
N GLU A 64 -16.45 19.57 13.52
CA GLU A 64 -15.46 18.71 12.86
C GLU A 64 -16.11 17.40 12.41
N ILE A 65 -16.13 17.14 11.11
CA ILE A 65 -16.59 15.88 10.55
C ILE A 65 -15.40 14.95 10.30
N ALA A 66 -15.54 13.69 10.69
CA ALA A 66 -14.63 12.62 10.29
C ALA A 66 -15.31 11.73 9.24
N VAL A 67 -14.64 11.53 8.10
CA VAL A 67 -15.10 10.66 7.02
C VAL A 67 -14.21 9.43 6.92
N GLU A 68 -14.82 8.35 6.45
CA GLU A 68 -14.14 7.10 6.15
C GLU A 68 -13.30 7.25 4.86
N GLU A 69 -12.05 6.80 4.90
CA GLU A 69 -11.15 6.75 3.76
C GLU A 69 -10.49 5.38 3.69
N TRP A 70 -10.54 4.76 2.52
CA TRP A 70 -9.90 3.47 2.27
C TRP A 70 -8.55 3.68 1.60
N VAL A 71 -7.54 2.98 2.11
CA VAL A 71 -6.20 2.91 1.54
C VAL A 71 -6.03 1.54 0.90
N LEU A 72 -5.80 1.53 -0.41
CA LEU A 72 -5.62 0.32 -1.21
C LEU A 72 -4.21 0.31 -1.78
N ASP A 73 -3.40 -0.62 -1.30
CA ASP A 73 -2.09 -0.92 -1.86
C ASP A 73 -2.23 -2.06 -2.87
N LEU A 74 -1.78 -1.81 -4.09
CA LEU A 74 -1.81 -2.76 -5.21
C LEU A 74 -0.42 -3.35 -5.43
N TYR A 75 -0.33 -4.67 -5.49
CA TYR A 75 0.91 -5.43 -5.63
C TYR A 75 0.93 -6.21 -6.94
N GLU A 76 2.12 -6.49 -7.46
CA GLU A 76 2.30 -7.23 -8.72
C GLU A 76 1.73 -8.65 -8.72
N SER A 77 1.66 -9.26 -7.53
CA SER A 77 1.02 -10.54 -7.28
C SER A 77 0.45 -10.55 -5.86
N PRO A 78 -0.45 -11.49 -5.53
CA PRO A 78 -0.94 -11.67 -4.17
C PRO A 78 0.21 -11.84 -3.17
N PRO A 79 0.10 -11.27 -1.96
CA PRO A 79 1.07 -11.53 -0.89
C PRO A 79 1.11 -13.03 -0.60
N GLU A 80 2.31 -13.55 -0.37
CA GLU A 80 2.48 -14.92 0.06
C GLU A 80 1.94 -15.05 1.49
N SER A 81 1.13 -16.07 1.73
CA SER A 81 0.76 -16.46 3.07
C SER A 81 2.03 -16.89 3.79
N ALA A 82 2.32 -16.34 4.96
CA ALA A 82 3.28 -17.00 5.84
C ALA A 82 2.66 -18.34 6.24
N ASP A 83 3.11 -19.44 5.63
CA ASP A 83 2.73 -20.78 6.08
C ASP A 83 3.20 -20.90 7.54
N GLU A 84 2.25 -21.03 8.48
CA GLU A 84 2.55 -21.34 9.88
C GLU A 84 3.14 -22.76 9.95
N GLU A 85 4.47 -22.89 10.08
CA GLU A 85 5.17 -24.15 10.41
C GLU A 85 4.84 -24.66 11.83
#